data_AF-A0AAP9MCD9-F1
#
_entry.id   AF-A0AAP9MCD9-F1
#
_cell.length_a   1.000
_cell.length_b   1.000
_cell.length_c   1.000
_cell.angle_alpha   90.00
_cell.angle_beta   90.00
_cell.angle_gamma   90.00
#
_symmetry.space_group_name_H-M   'P 1'
#
loop_
_entity.id
_entity.type
_entity.pdbx_description
1 polymer ?
#
loop_
_entity_poly.entity_id
_entity_poly.type
_entity_poly.pdbx_seq_one_letter_code
_entity_poly.pdbx_strand_id
1 'polypeptide(L)'
;MLAEFFDITKNSKVIFADTAIMKTKYAEHMNSYPTIFLSFADAKDSKNRIVACVKEQLLKVYDQYSFTLENLSIFEKPQFDSILKGLSNLDDGNLETVDRAISFLMTRCHQYYGKRVMLFIDE
;
A
#
# COMPACT_ATOMS: atom_id res chain seq x y z
N MET A 1 12.13 -1.10 7.07
CA MET A 1 12.50 -2.36 7.77
C MET A 1 11.31 -3.31 7.93
N LEU A 2 10.21 -2.91 8.57
CA LEU A 2 9.06 -3.81 8.78
C LEU A 2 8.40 -4.25 7.45
N ALA A 3 8.22 -3.33 6.51
CA ALA A 3 7.71 -3.68 5.18
C ALA A 3 8.59 -4.75 4.51
N GLU A 4 9.92 -4.56 4.49
CA GLU A 4 10.87 -5.56 3.99
C GLU A 4 10.77 -6.92 4.72
N PHE A 5 10.48 -6.93 6.01
CA PHE A 5 10.34 -8.19 6.75
C PHE A 5 9.05 -8.93 6.37
N PHE A 6 7.91 -8.26 6.23
CA PHE A 6 6.61 -8.93 6.05
C PHE A 6 6.19 -9.11 4.59
N ASP A 7 6.65 -8.25 3.68
CA ASP A 7 6.16 -8.16 2.30
C ASP A 7 6.42 -9.44 1.50
N ILE A 8 5.34 -10.09 1.09
CA ILE A 8 5.32 -11.33 0.31
C ILE A 8 5.94 -11.19 -1.09
N THR A 9 6.05 -9.96 -1.60
CA THR A 9 6.65 -9.68 -2.90
C THR A 9 8.18 -9.57 -2.85
N LYS A 10 8.76 -9.57 -1.64
CA LYS A 10 10.20 -9.42 -1.41
C LYS A 10 10.88 -10.74 -1.10
N ASN A 11 12.19 -10.78 -1.33
CA ASN A 11 13.06 -11.86 -0.88
C ASN A 11 14.13 -11.28 0.05
N SER A 12 13.75 -11.07 1.30
CA SER A 12 14.51 -10.29 2.27
C SER A 12 15.35 -11.18 3.20
N LYS A 13 15.42 -12.50 2.93
CA LYS A 13 16.19 -13.46 3.73
C LYS A 13 17.64 -13.05 3.93
N VAL A 14 18.28 -12.53 2.88
CA VAL A 14 19.69 -12.13 2.93
C VAL A 14 19.91 -10.96 3.88
N ILE A 15 19.03 -9.95 3.87
CA ILE A 15 19.18 -8.75 4.70
C ILE A 15 18.84 -9.00 6.18
N PHE A 16 18.07 -10.04 6.48
CA PHE A 16 17.75 -10.46 7.85
C PHE A 16 18.58 -11.64 8.35
N ALA A 17 19.54 -12.14 7.56
CA ALA A 17 20.42 -13.23 7.97
C ALA A 17 21.13 -12.90 9.29
N ASP A 18 21.24 -13.89 10.17
CA ASP A 18 21.92 -13.80 11.48
C ASP A 18 21.37 -12.76 12.49
N THR A 19 20.30 -12.04 12.14
CA THR A 19 19.64 -11.11 13.05
C THR A 19 18.93 -11.85 14.20
N ALA A 20 18.76 -11.17 15.34
CA ALA A 20 18.11 -11.77 16.51
C ALA A 20 16.67 -12.24 16.22
N ILE A 21 15.93 -11.53 15.36
CA ILE A 21 14.55 -11.87 15.00
C ILE A 21 14.46 -13.25 14.31
N MET A 22 15.50 -13.66 13.59
CA MET A 22 15.56 -14.99 12.94
C MET A 22 15.67 -16.15 13.91
N LYS A 23 16.02 -15.89 15.17
CA LYS A 23 16.10 -16.89 16.24
C LYS A 23 14.81 -16.97 17.07
N THR A 24 13.76 -16.27 16.65
CA THR A 24 12.47 -16.22 17.34
C THR A 24 11.37 -16.86 16.51
N LYS A 25 10.20 -17.10 17.14
CA LYS A 25 9.00 -17.57 16.44
C LYS A 25 8.56 -16.65 15.29
N TYR A 26 8.91 -15.35 15.33
CA TYR A 26 8.49 -14.40 14.32
C TYR A 26 9.18 -14.58 12.96
N ALA A 27 10.26 -15.38 12.89
CA ALA A 27 10.92 -15.70 11.62
C ALA A 27 9.96 -16.33 10.60
N GLU A 28 8.93 -17.06 11.06
CA GLU A 28 7.91 -17.69 10.20
C GLU A 28 7.05 -16.68 9.44
N HIS A 29 6.98 -15.43 9.93
CA HIS A 29 6.21 -14.37 9.32
C HIS A 29 6.95 -13.62 8.21
N MET A 30 8.24 -13.91 8.01
CA MET A 30 9.03 -13.25 6.98
C MET A 30 8.45 -13.47 5.59
N ASN A 31 8.35 -12.40 4.81
CA ASN A 31 7.86 -12.34 3.43
C ASN A 31 6.61 -13.20 3.21
N SER A 32 5.66 -13.15 4.15
CA SER A 32 4.49 -14.03 4.15
C SER A 32 3.16 -13.31 4.05
N TYR A 33 3.16 -11.96 4.09
CA TYR A 33 1.97 -11.12 4.06
C TYR A 33 1.99 -10.13 2.89
N PRO A 34 0.86 -9.96 2.17
CA PRO A 34 0.69 -8.80 1.31
C PRO A 34 0.87 -7.54 2.13
N THR A 35 1.74 -6.63 1.70
CA THR A 35 2.17 -5.50 2.51
C THR A 35 2.11 -4.21 1.71
N ILE A 36 1.18 -3.34 2.06
CA ILE A 36 1.10 -1.99 1.51
C ILE A 36 1.96 -1.08 2.39
N PHE A 37 2.94 -0.43 1.77
CA PHE A 37 3.79 0.57 2.43
C PHE A 37 3.54 1.95 1.83
N LEU A 38 3.15 2.91 2.67
CA LEU A 38 2.99 4.30 2.30
C LEU A 38 4.04 5.13 3.06
N SER A 39 4.86 5.87 2.33
CA SER A 39 5.85 6.78 2.91
C SER A 39 5.52 8.22 2.57
N PHE A 40 5.40 9.04 3.59
CA PHE A 40 5.09 10.46 3.49
C PHE A 40 6.30 11.35 3.84
N ALA A 41 7.52 10.83 3.69
CA ALA A 41 8.77 11.56 4.00
C ALA A 41 8.93 12.90 3.27
N ASP A 42 8.33 13.00 2.08
CA ASP A 42 8.32 14.21 1.24
C ASP A 42 7.09 15.11 1.46
N ALA A 43 6.15 14.71 2.32
CA ALA A 43 4.90 15.43 2.58
C ALA A 43 5.14 16.58 3.57
N LYS A 44 5.73 17.68 3.09
CA LYS A 44 6.11 18.85 3.89
C LYS A 44 5.65 20.16 3.23
N ASP A 45 5.91 21.27 3.91
CA ASP A 45 5.69 22.67 3.49
C ASP A 45 4.24 23.17 3.54
N SER A 46 3.41 22.81 2.57
CA SER A 46 2.06 23.38 2.42
C SER A 46 0.98 22.29 2.45
N LYS A 47 -0.23 22.63 2.89
CA LYS A 47 -1.37 21.70 2.88
C LYS A 47 -1.55 21.07 1.51
N ASN A 48 -1.52 21.86 0.44
CA ASN A 48 -1.70 21.36 -0.92
C ASN A 48 -0.58 20.39 -1.32
N ARG A 49 0.67 20.69 -0.95
CA ARG A 49 1.81 19.79 -1.22
C ARG A 49 1.72 18.49 -0.44
N ILE A 50 1.29 18.54 0.82
CA ILE A 50 1.02 17.34 1.64
C ILE A 50 -0.06 16.49 0.98
N VAL A 51 -1.17 17.11 0.54
CA VAL A 51 -2.26 16.39 -0.13
C VAL A 51 -1.79 15.73 -1.43
N ALA A 52 -1.07 16.48 -2.27
CA ALA A 52 -0.50 15.95 -3.50
C ALA A 52 0.43 14.77 -3.23
N CYS A 53 1.33 14.89 -2.25
CA CYS A 53 2.25 13.82 -1.87
C CYS A 53 1.51 12.56 -1.41
N VAL A 54 0.46 12.69 -0.59
CA VAL A 54 -0.34 11.53 -0.15
C VAL A 54 -0.99 10.83 -1.35
N LYS A 55 -1.59 11.59 -2.26
CA LYS A 55 -2.24 11.05 -3.46
C LYS A 55 -1.24 10.37 -4.40
N GLU A 56 -0.08 10.97 -4.63
CA GLU A 56 0.99 10.39 -5.44
C GLU A 56 1.50 9.06 -4.86
N GLN A 57 1.66 8.99 -3.54
CA GLN A 57 2.08 7.75 -2.88
C GLN A 57 1.04 6.64 -3.04
N LEU A 58 -0.25 6.97 -2.94
CA LEU A 58 -1.31 6.00 -3.24
C LEU A 58 -1.26 5.56 -4.70
N LEU A 59 -1.14 6.48 -5.66
CA LEU A 59 -1.04 6.13 -7.08
C LEU A 59 0.14 5.18 -7.37
N LYS A 60 1.31 5.42 -6.75
CA LYS A 60 2.48 4.53 -6.86
C LYS A 60 2.19 3.12 -6.33
N VAL A 61 1.56 3.00 -5.17
CA VAL A 61 1.20 1.70 -4.61
C VAL A 61 0.11 1.00 -5.44
N TYR A 62 -0.84 1.76 -5.98
CA TYR A 62 -1.85 1.22 -6.91
C TYR A 62 -1.20 0.64 -8.18
N ASP A 63 -0.19 1.31 -8.72
CA ASP A 63 0.58 0.80 -9.86
C ASP A 63 1.36 -0.48 -9.50
N GLN A 64 2.03 -0.48 -8.33
CA GLN A 64 2.74 -1.66 -7.81
C GLN A 64 1.82 -2.89 -7.70
N TYR A 65 0.56 -2.69 -7.30
CA TYR A 65 -0.44 -3.75 -7.12
C TYR A 65 -1.44 -3.86 -8.28
N SER A 66 -1.12 -3.32 -9.46
CA SER A 66 -2.00 -3.29 -10.63
C SER A 66 -2.51 -4.68 -11.05
N PHE A 67 -1.71 -5.73 -10.89
CA PHE A 67 -2.09 -7.12 -11.15
C PHE A 67 -3.30 -7.60 -10.29
N THR A 68 -3.53 -7.00 -9.13
CA THR A 68 -4.71 -7.29 -8.28
C THR A 68 -6.00 -6.64 -8.80
N LEU A 69 -5.87 -5.73 -9.77
CA LEU A 69 -6.92 -4.87 -10.30
C LEU A 69 -7.39 -5.29 -11.70
N GLU A 70 -6.85 -6.34 -12.30
CA GLU A 70 -7.19 -6.77 -13.67
C GLU A 70 -8.63 -7.30 -13.78
N ASN A 71 -9.14 -7.93 -12.73
CA ASN A 71 -10.46 -8.58 -12.71
C ASN A 71 -11.41 -7.89 -11.71
N LEU A 72 -11.87 -6.69 -12.07
CA LEU A 72 -12.87 -5.94 -11.31
C LEU A 72 -14.29 -6.34 -11.72
N SER A 73 -15.17 -6.53 -10.74
CA SER A 73 -16.60 -6.70 -10.98
C SER A 73 -17.26 -5.41 -11.48
N ILE A 74 -18.49 -5.54 -12.00
CA ILE A 74 -19.32 -4.40 -12.44
C ILE A 74 -19.59 -3.38 -11.33
N PHE A 75 -19.50 -3.78 -10.05
CA PHE A 75 -19.69 -2.90 -8.90
C PHE A 75 -18.38 -2.27 -8.41
N GLU A 76 -17.26 -2.98 -8.56
CA GLU A 76 -15.94 -2.48 -8.18
C GLU A 76 -15.38 -1.49 -9.20
N LYS A 77 -15.67 -1.69 -10.49
CA LYS A 77 -15.13 -0.86 -11.57
C LYS A 77 -15.51 0.64 -11.42
N PRO A 78 -16.78 1.02 -11.19
CA PRO A 78 -17.13 2.42 -10.95
C PRO A 78 -16.47 3.01 -9.70
N GLN A 79 -16.32 2.20 -8.65
CA GLN A 79 -15.61 2.63 -7.43
C GLN A 79 -14.13 2.90 -7.71
N PHE A 80 -13.47 2.00 -8.43
CA PHE A 80 -12.08 2.14 -8.81
C PHE A 80 -11.84 3.38 -9.68
N ASP A 81 -12.69 3.61 -10.70
CA ASP A 81 -12.56 4.76 -11.58
C ASP A 81 -12.76 6.08 -10.82
N SER A 82 -13.69 6.11 -9.86
CA SER A 82 -13.90 7.26 -8.97
C SER A 82 -12.68 7.52 -8.07
N ILE A 83 -12.08 6.46 -7.50
CA ILE A 83 -10.85 6.56 -6.71
C ILE A 83 -9.72 7.13 -7.56
N LEU A 84 -9.47 6.57 -8.75
CA LEU A 84 -8.40 7.06 -9.63
C LEU A 84 -8.60 8.52 -10.01
N LYS A 85 -9.84 8.93 -10.29
CA LYS A 85 -10.16 10.33 -10.58
C LYS A 85 -9.84 11.25 -9.39
N GLY A 86 -10.22 10.86 -8.17
CA GLY A 86 -9.98 11.65 -6.96
C GLY A 86 -8.48 11.73 -6.59
N LEU A 87 -7.75 10.63 -6.76
CA LEU A 87 -6.30 10.58 -6.53
C LEU A 87 -5.53 11.35 -7.61
N SER A 88 -5.99 11.37 -8.86
CA SER A 88 -5.32 12.09 -9.95
C SER A 88 -5.50 13.61 -9.88
N ASN A 89 -6.44 14.10 -9.08
CA ASN A 89 -6.66 15.53 -8.86
C ASN A 89 -5.74 16.06 -7.74
N LEU A 90 -4.48 16.32 -8.05
CA LEU A 90 -3.46 16.67 -7.04
C LEU A 90 -3.65 18.07 -6.42
N ASP A 91 -4.38 18.96 -7.10
CA ASP A 91 -4.48 20.37 -6.74
C ASP A 91 -5.77 20.76 -5.99
N ASP A 92 -6.66 19.81 -5.70
CA ASP A 92 -7.93 20.09 -5.01
C ASP A 92 -7.80 20.32 -3.49
N GLY A 93 -6.64 20.01 -2.92
CA GLY A 93 -6.38 20.13 -1.48
C GLY A 93 -7.27 19.23 -0.61
N ASN A 94 -7.88 18.19 -1.18
CA ASN A 94 -8.83 17.29 -0.53
C ASN A 94 -8.27 15.85 -0.38
N LEU A 95 -8.51 15.23 0.78
CA LEU A 95 -8.14 13.84 1.10
C LEU A 95 -9.34 12.89 1.20
N GLU A 96 -10.56 13.31 0.86
CA GLU A 96 -11.80 12.51 0.92
C GLU A 96 -11.75 11.18 0.17
N THR A 97 -10.83 11.03 -0.80
CA THR A 97 -10.69 9.78 -1.56
C THR A 97 -9.70 8.80 -0.92
N VAL A 98 -8.89 9.24 0.05
CA VAL A 98 -7.75 8.48 0.57
C VAL A 98 -8.16 7.25 1.38
N ASP A 99 -9.11 7.38 2.29
CA ASP A 99 -9.60 6.26 3.11
C ASP A 99 -10.25 5.17 2.22
N ARG A 100 -11.04 5.61 1.24
CA ARG A 100 -11.68 4.73 0.26
C ARG A 100 -10.66 4.04 -0.64
N ALA A 101 -9.60 4.75 -1.04
CA ALA A 101 -8.50 4.20 -1.82
C ALA A 101 -7.75 3.11 -1.05
N ILE A 102 -7.32 3.41 0.17
CA ILE A 102 -6.62 2.44 1.02
C ILE A 102 -7.49 1.19 1.24
N SER A 103 -8.75 1.39 1.62
CA SER A 103 -9.68 0.29 1.90
C SER A 103 -9.89 -0.59 0.66
N PHE A 104 -10.12 0.02 -0.50
CA PHE A 104 -10.31 -0.71 -1.75
C PHE A 104 -9.07 -1.53 -2.10
N LEU A 105 -7.88 -0.93 -2.06
CA LEU A 105 -6.65 -1.65 -2.39
C LEU A 105 -6.36 -2.80 -1.42
N MET A 106 -6.57 -2.58 -0.11
CA MET A 106 -6.46 -3.65 0.89
C MET A 106 -7.43 -4.80 0.60
N THR A 107 -8.68 -4.52 0.21
CA THR A 107 -9.63 -5.55 -0.19
C THR A 107 -9.14 -6.33 -1.42
N ARG A 108 -8.63 -5.64 -2.44
CA ARG A 108 -8.12 -6.28 -3.66
C ARG A 108 -6.91 -7.17 -3.39
N CYS A 109 -5.95 -6.69 -2.61
CA CYS A 109 -4.81 -7.50 -2.16
C CYS A 109 -5.27 -8.70 -1.32
N HIS A 110 -6.24 -8.52 -0.42
CA HIS A 110 -6.78 -9.61 0.38
C HIS A 110 -7.42 -10.70 -0.49
N GLN A 111 -8.26 -10.31 -1.45
CA GLN A 111 -8.92 -11.22 -2.38
C GLN A 111 -7.92 -11.98 -3.26
N TYR A 112 -6.89 -11.30 -3.77
CA TYR A 112 -5.88 -11.90 -4.62
C TYR A 112 -5.01 -12.92 -3.87
N TYR A 113 -4.52 -12.57 -2.67
CA TYR A 113 -3.59 -13.41 -1.93
C TYR A 113 -4.24 -14.40 -0.97
N GLY A 114 -5.52 -14.21 -0.62
CA GLY A 114 -6.21 -15.00 0.41
C GLY A 114 -5.62 -14.82 1.82
N LYS A 115 -4.92 -13.70 2.07
CA LYS A 115 -4.20 -13.42 3.32
C LYS A 115 -4.55 -12.06 3.89
N ARG A 116 -4.36 -11.89 5.19
CA ARG A 116 -4.45 -10.58 5.85
C ARG A 116 -3.40 -9.63 5.26
N VAL A 117 -3.81 -8.40 4.93
CA VAL A 117 -2.94 -7.37 4.36
C VAL A 117 -2.37 -6.52 5.50
N MET A 118 -1.07 -6.32 5.49
CA MET A 118 -0.39 -5.40 6.40
C MET A 118 -0.33 -4.00 5.76
N LEU A 119 -0.74 -2.98 6.49
CA LEU A 119 -0.58 -1.58 6.10
C LEU A 119 0.45 -0.94 7.01
N PHE A 120 1.53 -0.44 6.43
CA PHE A 120 2.54 0.35 7.13
C PHE A 120 2.54 1.75 6.56
N ILE A 121 2.43 2.74 7.45
CA ILE A 121 2.50 4.16 7.13
C ILE A 121 3.69 4.73 7.88
N ASP A 122 4.56 5.41 7.14
CA ASP A 122 5.78 6.04 7.65
C ASP A 122 5.80 7.51 7.21
N GLU A 123 6.33 8.40 8.05
CA GLU A 123 6.47 9.84 7.82
C GLU A 123 7.95 10.25 7.97
#